data_AF-A0AAT9HMA2-F1
#
_entry.id   AF-A0AAT9HMA2-F1
#
_cell.length_a   1.000
_cell.length_b   1.000
_cell.length_c   1.000
_cell.angle_alpha   90.00
_cell.angle_beta   90.00
_cell.angle_gamma   90.00
#
_symmetry.space_group_name_H-M   'P 1'
#
loop_
_entity.id
_entity.type
_entity.pdbx_description
1 polymer ?
#
loop_
_entity_poly.entity_id
_entity_poly.type
_entity_poly.pdbx_seq_one_letter_code
_entity_poly.pdbx_strand_id
1 'polypeptide(L)'
;MDNAGTADGTEVQVWTCNASAAQRWTVSEDGSLRALGKCLDVSGGGSADGTRIQLWTCNGTGAQKWAAQSDGTVRNPQSAKCLDASGGTWEDGTPVHLWTCHTGANQKWTLP
;
A
#
# COMPACT_ATOMS: atom_id res chain seq x y z
N MET A 1 -9.17 3.07 1.42
CA MET A 1 -9.63 1.74 1.85
C MET A 1 -11.02 1.52 1.30
N ASP A 2 -11.35 0.29 0.90
CA ASP A 2 -12.72 -0.06 0.55
C ASP A 2 -13.67 0.14 1.74
N ASN A 3 -14.68 0.98 1.55
CA ASN A 3 -15.72 1.34 2.52
C ASN A 3 -15.24 1.61 3.97
N ALA A 4 -14.02 2.14 4.16
CA ALA A 4 -13.39 2.31 5.46
C ALA A 4 -13.34 1.04 6.35
N GLY A 5 -13.33 -0.15 5.73
CA GLY A 5 -13.27 -1.42 6.45
C GLY A 5 -12.04 -1.54 7.34
N THR A 6 -12.24 -1.96 8.59
CA THR A 6 -11.16 -2.15 9.58
C THR A 6 -10.80 -3.62 9.80
N ALA A 7 -11.38 -4.55 9.02
CA ALA A 7 -11.07 -5.97 9.13
C ALA A 7 -9.69 -6.30 8.55
N ASP A 8 -9.10 -7.42 8.99
CA ASP A 8 -7.95 -7.99 8.30
C ASP A 8 -8.36 -8.46 6.90
N GLY A 9 -7.56 -8.10 5.90
CA GLY A 9 -7.86 -8.38 4.50
C GLY A 9 -8.73 -7.32 3.82
N THR A 10 -9.03 -6.19 4.46
CA THR A 10 -9.65 -5.04 3.77
C THR A 10 -8.74 -4.55 2.65
N GLU A 11 -9.31 -4.31 1.46
CA GLU A 11 -8.56 -3.80 0.32
C GLU A 11 -8.08 -2.37 0.55
N VAL A 12 -6.85 -2.11 0.13
CA VAL A 12 -6.39 -0.74 -0.07
C VAL A 12 -6.64 -0.33 -1.51
N GLN A 13 -7.32 0.81 -1.66
CA GLN A 13 -7.70 1.38 -2.95
C GLN A 13 -7.47 2.88 -2.94
N VAL A 14 -7.27 3.44 -4.13
CA VAL A 14 -7.29 4.88 -4.40
C VAL A 14 -8.70 5.41 -4.16
N TRP A 15 -8.79 6.60 -3.57
CA TRP A 15 -10.03 7.31 -3.39
C TRP A 15 -9.77 8.79 -3.21
N THR A 16 -10.69 9.63 -3.67
CA THR A 16 -10.69 11.08 -3.51
C THR A 16 -10.45 11.43 -2.05
N CYS A 17 -9.53 12.36 -1.79
CA CYS A 17 -9.19 12.77 -0.44
C CYS A 17 -10.43 13.32 0.30
N ASN A 18 -10.84 12.66 1.38
CA ASN A 18 -12.03 12.98 2.16
C ASN A 18 -11.73 13.22 3.65
N ALA A 19 -10.44 13.31 4.00
CA ALA A 19 -9.93 13.53 5.34
C ALA A 19 -10.40 12.51 6.39
N SER A 20 -10.98 11.37 5.99
CA SER A 20 -11.39 10.31 6.92
C SER A 20 -10.16 9.62 7.54
N ALA A 21 -10.38 8.94 8.67
CA ALA A 21 -9.32 8.13 9.29
C ALA A 21 -8.78 7.03 8.36
N ALA A 22 -9.59 6.60 7.38
CA ALA A 22 -9.21 5.63 6.36
C ALA A 22 -8.26 6.20 5.29
N GLN A 23 -7.85 7.46 5.36
CA GLN A 23 -6.81 8.03 4.49
C GLN A 23 -5.66 8.64 5.28
N ARG A 24 -5.69 8.54 6.61
CA ARG A 24 -4.62 9.02 7.48
C ARG A 24 -3.65 7.89 7.73
N TRP A 25 -2.52 7.95 7.02
CA TRP A 25 -1.43 7.01 7.18
C TRP A 25 -0.33 7.61 8.06
N THR A 26 0.41 6.74 8.75
CA THR A 26 1.61 7.11 9.50
C THR A 26 2.77 6.25 9.03
N VAL A 27 3.88 6.90 8.69
CA VAL A 27 5.16 6.22 8.45
C VAL A 27 5.79 5.94 9.80
N SER A 28 5.98 4.66 10.13
CA SER A 28 6.58 4.23 11.40
C SER A 28 8.08 3.98 11.23
N GLU A 29 8.87 4.21 12.29
CA GLU A 29 10.33 3.99 12.29
C GLU A 29 10.73 2.54 11.95
N ASP A 30 9.83 1.59 12.21
CA ASP A 30 10.03 0.18 11.86
C ASP A 30 9.84 -0.10 10.36
N GLY A 31 9.57 0.91 9.53
CA GLY A 31 9.34 0.79 8.09
C GLY A 31 7.92 0.37 7.71
N SER A 32 6.97 0.32 8.64
CA SER A 32 5.56 0.06 8.32
C SER A 32 4.79 1.34 8.00
N LEU A 33 3.83 1.23 7.08
CA LEU A 33 2.80 2.24 6.85
C LEU A 33 1.54 1.82 7.60
N ARG A 34 1.05 2.67 8.50
CA ARG A 34 -0.05 2.33 9.41
C ARG A 34 -1.27 3.21 9.23
N ALA A 35 -2.45 2.61 9.25
CA ALA A 35 -3.73 3.30 9.29
C ALA A 35 -4.74 2.45 10.05
N LEU A 36 -5.69 3.08 10.73
CA LEU A 36 -6.76 2.36 11.45
C LEU A 36 -6.25 1.29 12.44
N GLY A 37 -5.07 1.51 13.04
CA GLY A 37 -4.42 0.56 13.95
C GLY A 37 -3.81 -0.70 13.28
N LYS A 38 -3.73 -0.71 11.95
CA LYS A 38 -3.23 -1.83 11.12
C LYS A 38 -2.09 -1.38 10.21
N CYS A 39 -1.43 -2.34 9.60
CA CYS A 39 -0.31 -2.16 8.69
C CYS A 39 -0.73 -2.37 7.23
N LEU A 40 -0.13 -1.60 6.32
CA LEU A 40 -0.15 -1.85 4.88
C LEU A 40 0.61 -3.15 4.60
N ASP A 41 -0.06 -4.14 4.03
CA ASP A 41 0.39 -5.53 4.01
C ASP A 41 0.29 -6.11 2.60
N VAL A 42 1.34 -6.82 2.19
CA VAL A 42 1.32 -7.66 0.99
C VAL A 42 0.62 -8.97 1.33
N SER A 43 -0.54 -9.23 0.72
CA SER A 43 -1.38 -10.38 1.07
C SER A 43 -0.62 -11.71 0.97
N GLY A 44 -0.61 -12.46 2.07
CA GLY A 44 0.10 -13.74 2.19
C GLY A 44 1.63 -13.64 2.06
N GLY A 45 2.21 -12.44 2.07
CA GLY A 45 3.63 -12.23 1.81
C GLY A 45 4.05 -12.58 0.38
N GLY A 46 3.11 -12.56 -0.57
CA GLY A 46 3.37 -12.90 -1.96
C GLY A 46 4.39 -12.00 -2.65
N SER A 47 4.96 -12.48 -3.75
CA SER A 47 5.96 -11.75 -4.54
C SER A 47 5.63 -11.69 -6.03
N ALA A 48 4.43 -12.14 -6.42
CA ALA A 48 3.97 -12.09 -7.81
C ALA A 48 3.38 -10.72 -8.14
N ASP A 49 3.46 -10.32 -9.41
CA ASP A 49 2.75 -9.15 -9.90
C ASP A 49 1.24 -9.35 -9.74
N GLY A 50 0.56 -8.30 -9.28
CA GLY A 50 -0.87 -8.35 -8.96
C GLY A 50 -1.19 -8.87 -7.55
N THR A 51 -0.19 -9.19 -6.72
CA THR A 51 -0.44 -9.54 -5.32
C THR A 51 -1.14 -8.38 -4.62
N ARG A 52 -2.30 -8.66 -4.03
CA ARG A 52 -3.16 -7.65 -3.39
C ARG A 52 -2.46 -6.97 -2.22
N ILE A 53 -2.66 -5.66 -2.11
CA ILE A 53 -2.30 -4.90 -0.90
C ILE A 53 -3.54 -4.73 -0.02
N GLN A 54 -3.38 -5.01 1.26
CA GLN A 54 -4.47 -5.05 2.23
C GLN A 54 -4.10 -4.34 3.53
N LEU A 55 -5.11 -4.07 4.37
CA LEU A 55 -4.88 -3.84 5.79
C LEU A 55 -4.76 -5.18 6.51
N TRP A 56 -3.74 -5.30 7.35
CA TRP A 56 -3.56 -6.46 8.20
C TRP A 56 -3.04 -6.05 9.58
N THR A 57 -3.42 -6.81 10.60
CA THR A 57 -2.86 -6.69 11.95
C THR A 57 -1.34 -6.68 11.88
N CYS A 58 -0.71 -5.66 12.47
CA CYS A 58 0.73 -5.52 12.43
C CYS A 58 1.41 -6.74 13.09
N ASN A 59 2.23 -7.47 12.34
CA ASN A 59 2.88 -8.72 12.74
C ASN A 59 4.41 -8.67 12.60
N GLY A 60 4.97 -7.55 12.12
CA GLY A 60 6.41 -7.31 12.05
C GLY A 60 7.12 -8.02 10.89
N THR A 61 6.40 -8.73 10.03
CA THR A 61 6.99 -9.44 8.88
C THR A 61 7.42 -8.48 7.76
N GLY A 62 8.25 -8.97 6.85
CA GLY A 62 8.71 -8.20 5.67
C GLY A 62 7.56 -7.80 4.73
N ALA A 63 6.43 -8.50 4.75
CA ALA A 63 5.23 -8.16 3.99
C ALA A 63 4.62 -6.80 4.39
N GLN A 64 4.97 -6.30 5.57
CA GLN A 64 4.46 -5.04 6.13
C GLN A 64 5.48 -3.90 6.11
N LYS A 65 6.61 -4.11 5.41
CA LYS A 65 7.69 -3.14 5.32
C LYS A 65 7.66 -2.43 3.97
N TRP A 66 7.87 -1.13 4.00
CA TRP A 66 7.79 -0.25 2.83
C TRP A 66 8.87 0.82 2.92
N ALA A 67 9.57 1.04 1.82
CA ALA A 67 10.65 2.01 1.72
C ALA A 67 10.36 2.99 0.58
N ALA A 68 10.15 4.26 0.92
CA ALA A 68 10.10 5.34 -0.05
C ALA A 68 11.46 5.52 -0.71
N GLN A 69 11.46 5.76 -2.02
CA GLN A 69 12.65 5.95 -2.83
C GLN A 69 12.71 7.38 -3.36
N SER A 70 13.91 7.84 -3.73
CA SER A 70 14.11 9.17 -4.33
C SER A 70 13.41 9.34 -5.68
N ASP A 71 13.08 8.25 -6.37
CA ASP A 71 12.33 8.26 -7.63
C ASP A 71 10.80 8.35 -7.41
N GLY A 72 10.33 8.50 -6.18
CA GLY A 72 8.91 8.57 -5.80
C GLY A 72 8.21 7.21 -5.66
N THR A 73 8.89 6.09 -5.92
CA THR A 73 8.31 4.77 -5.66
C THR A 73 8.30 4.43 -4.18
N VAL A 74 7.34 3.59 -3.78
CA VAL A 74 7.31 2.97 -2.45
C VAL A 74 7.47 1.48 -2.65
N ARG A 75 8.57 0.92 -2.15
CA ARG A 75 8.98 -0.47 -2.44
C ARG A 75 8.85 -1.36 -1.23
N ASN A 76 8.37 -2.58 -1.42
CA ASN A 76 8.41 -3.61 -0.40
C ASN A 76 9.78 -4.31 -0.43
N PRO A 77 10.61 -4.23 0.62
CA PRO A 77 11.97 -4.80 0.59
C PRO A 77 12.02 -6.32 0.45
N GLN A 78 10.99 -7.04 0.92
CA GLN A 78 10.93 -8.51 0.83
C GLN A 78 10.76 -8.99 -0.62
N SER A 79 9.95 -8.29 -1.42
CA SER A 79 9.66 -8.66 -2.80
C SER A 79 10.45 -7.86 -3.84
N ALA A 80 11.09 -6.76 -3.44
CA ALA A 80 11.71 -5.75 -4.29
C ALA A 80 10.75 -5.09 -5.32
N LYS A 81 9.44 -5.18 -5.07
CA LYS A 81 8.38 -4.66 -5.94
C LYS A 81 7.77 -3.37 -5.39
N CYS A 82 7.05 -2.65 -6.25
CA CYS A 82 6.48 -1.35 -5.99
C CYS A 82 5.00 -1.44 -5.58
N LEU A 83 4.58 -0.50 -4.73
CA LEU A 83 3.20 -0.16 -4.50
C LEU A 83 2.63 0.48 -5.78
N ASP A 84 1.54 -0.05 -6.32
CA ASP A 84 1.05 0.31 -7.66
C ASP A 84 -0.48 0.45 -7.67
N ALA A 85 -0.98 1.55 -8.24
CA ALA A 85 -2.40 1.73 -8.54
C ALA A 85 -2.78 0.97 -9.84
N SER A 86 -3.54 -0.11 -9.66
CA SER A 86 -3.82 -1.11 -10.69
C SER A 86 -4.42 -0.50 -11.97
N GLY A 87 -3.99 -0.99 -13.12
CA GLY A 87 -4.47 -0.52 -14.43
C GLY A 87 -3.95 0.85 -14.84
N GLY A 88 -3.09 1.48 -14.03
CA GLY A 88 -2.48 2.77 -14.37
C GLY A 88 -3.41 3.97 -14.20
N THR A 89 -4.53 3.82 -13.49
CA THR A 89 -5.52 4.88 -13.25
C THR A 89 -5.47 5.39 -11.81
N TRP A 90 -6.02 6.58 -11.59
CA TRP A 90 -6.18 7.19 -10.26
C TRP A 90 -7.65 7.42 -9.91
N GLU A 91 -8.52 6.56 -10.47
CA GLU A 91 -9.95 6.65 -10.25
C GLU A 91 -10.34 6.13 -8.86
N ASP A 92 -11.44 6.64 -8.34
CA ASP A 92 -12.00 6.17 -7.07
C ASP A 92 -12.34 4.68 -7.18
N GLY A 93 -11.79 3.89 -6.26
CA GLY A 93 -11.96 2.44 -6.23
C GLY A 93 -10.84 1.68 -6.94
N THR A 94 -9.86 2.34 -7.58
CA THR A 94 -8.71 1.64 -8.17
C THR A 94 -7.95 0.87 -7.09
N PRO A 95 -7.85 -0.48 -7.19
CA PRO A 95 -7.13 -1.28 -6.21
C PRO A 95 -5.63 -0.97 -6.21
N VAL A 96 -5.01 -1.06 -5.05
CA VAL A 96 -3.56 -1.02 -4.92
C VAL A 96 -3.03 -2.45 -4.85
N HIS A 97 -2.03 -2.76 -5.68
CA HIS A 97 -1.39 -4.07 -5.74
C HIS A 97 0.14 -3.95 -5.75
N LEU A 98 0.81 -5.09 -5.62
CA LEU A 98 2.25 -5.21 -5.77
C LEU A 98 2.59 -5.42 -7.24
N TRP A 99 3.52 -4.63 -7.77
CA TRP A 99 3.92 -4.75 -9.18
C TRP A 99 5.41 -4.49 -9.40
N THR A 100 5.94 -5.05 -10.49
CA THR A 100 7.30 -4.78 -10.96
C THR A 100 7.52 -3.28 -11.11
N CYS A 101 8.55 -2.76 -10.47
CA CYS A 101 8.84 -1.32 -10.47
C CYS A 101 9.13 -0.79 -11.89
N HIS A 102 8.53 0.35 -12.22
CA HIS A 102 8.68 1.05 -13.49
C HIS A 102 8.57 2.57 -13.31
N THR A 103 8.68 3.33 -14.40
CA THR A 103 8.65 4.80 -14.37
C THR A 103 7.26 5.42 -14.47
N GLY A 104 6.22 4.60 -14.71
CA GLY A 104 4.82 5.05 -14.78
C GLY A 104 4.34 5.78 -13.53
N ALA A 105 3.45 6.76 -13.73
CA ALA A 105 2.97 7.64 -12.67
C ALA A 105 2.19 6.89 -11.58
N ASN A 106 1.51 5.79 -11.91
CA ASN A 106 0.72 4.94 -11.00
C ASN A 106 1.54 4.23 -9.90
N GLN A 107 2.87 4.33 -9.93
CA GLN A 107 3.75 3.86 -8.86
C GLN A 107 4.41 5.00 -8.07
N LYS A 108 4.02 6.24 -8.32
CA LYS A 108 4.59 7.41 -7.67
C LYS A 108 3.67 7.86 -6.54
N TRP A 109 4.21 7.86 -5.33
CA TRP A 109 3.46 8.17 -4.11
C TRP A 109 4.18 9.24 -3.31
N THR A 110 3.40 10.12 -2.70
CA THR A 110 3.88 11.00 -1.63
C THR A 110 3.35 10.44 -0.32
N LEU A 111 4.26 10.09 0.59
CA LEU A 111 3.88 9.67 1.94
C LEU A 111 3.63 10.92 2.82
N PRO A 112 2.80 10.78 3.88
CA PRO A 112 2.55 11.85 4.85
C PRO A 112 3.81 12.38 5.56
#